data_AF-A0AAW0F750-F1
#
_entry.id   AF-A0AAW0F750-F1
#
_cell.length_a   1.000
_cell.length_b   1.000
_cell.length_c   1.000
_cell.angle_alpha   90.00
_cell.angle_beta   90.00
_cell.angle_gamma   90.00
#
_symmetry.space_group_name_H-M   'P 1'
#
loop_
_entity.id
_entity.type
_entity.pdbx_description
1 polymer ?
#
loop_
_entity_poly.entity_id
_entity_poly.type
_entity_poly.pdbx_seq_one_letter_code
_entity_poly.pdbx_strand_id
1 'polypeptide(L)'
;MASPANNANSVAKQMTDEEITRHRVMARLNDIRTQPLKQLPMTGFMMWMVGNDVSIFSIMFVGMAVVNPLQAIFGAGKMFAEFEESANADRQIRSAVNQARWIYIGCCLIAFLVALVKLNWMELLPVSSMDWMDNTPPTYQELSAGAFYN
;
A
#
# COMPACT_ATOMS: atom_id res chain seq x y z
N MET A 1 70.81 7.19 4.21
CA MET A 1 69.85 6.71 5.22
C MET A 1 68.79 7.79 5.41
N ALA A 2 67.63 7.63 4.79
CA ALA A 2 66.42 8.40 5.11
C ALA A 2 65.25 7.42 4.96
N SER A 3 64.58 7.16 6.08
CA SER A 3 63.51 6.16 6.26
C SER A 3 62.32 6.46 5.33
N PRO A 4 61.61 5.44 4.79
CA PRO A 4 60.37 5.69 4.07
C PRO A 4 59.32 6.22 5.05
N ALA A 5 58.78 7.40 4.74
CA ALA A 5 57.69 8.00 5.49
C ALA A 5 56.45 7.09 5.43
N ASN A 6 56.11 6.56 6.60
CA ASN A 6 54.89 5.89 7.00
C ASN A 6 53.66 6.28 6.15
N ASN A 7 53.22 5.37 5.27
CA ASN A 7 51.97 5.47 4.52
C ASN A 7 50.76 5.03 5.39
N ALA A 8 50.69 5.56 6.61
CA ALA A 8 49.67 5.21 7.62
C ALA A 8 48.27 5.75 7.29
N ASN A 9 48.13 6.55 6.22
CA ASN A 9 46.87 7.16 5.81
C ASN A 9 46.22 6.50 4.58
N SER A 10 46.81 5.45 4.00
CA SER A 10 46.17 4.65 2.96
C SER A 10 45.27 3.52 3.50
N VAL A 11 45.24 3.35 4.83
CA VAL A 11 44.22 2.60 5.56
C VAL A 11 42.96 3.47 5.72
N ALA A 12 42.56 4.16 4.66
CA ALA A 12 41.19 4.63 4.50
C ALA A 12 40.32 3.40 4.26
N LYS A 13 40.06 2.65 5.35
CA LYS A 13 38.99 1.68 5.56
C LYS A 13 38.44 1.09 4.25
N GLN A 14 39.21 0.19 3.63
CA GLN A 14 38.65 -0.72 2.63
C GLN A 14 37.58 -1.53 3.39
N MET A 15 36.31 -1.18 3.19
CA MET A 15 35.19 -1.92 3.77
C MET A 15 35.37 -3.39 3.37
N THR A 16 35.31 -4.29 4.34
CA THR A 16 35.32 -5.74 4.08
C THR A 16 34.18 -6.07 3.11
N ASP A 17 34.38 -7.01 2.19
CA ASP A 17 33.38 -7.41 1.19
C ASP A 17 32.01 -7.75 1.84
N GLU A 18 32.04 -8.23 3.09
CA GLU A 18 30.86 -8.52 3.90
C GLU A 18 30.11 -7.25 4.35
N GLU A 19 30.84 -6.19 4.74
CA GLU A 19 30.22 -4.89 5.03
C GLU A 19 29.61 -4.29 3.75
N ILE A 20 30.30 -4.40 2.61
CA ILE A 20 29.80 -3.84 1.35
C ILE A 20 28.51 -4.56 0.92
N THR A 21 28.45 -5.89 0.99
CA THR A 21 27.24 -6.65 0.68
C THR A 21 26.07 -6.27 1.59
N ARG A 22 26.33 -6.14 2.89
CA ARG A 22 25.35 -5.68 3.87
C ARG A 22 24.80 -4.29 3.56
N HIS A 23 25.66 -3.33 3.24
CA HIS A 23 25.23 -1.97 2.88
C HIS A 23 24.35 -1.97 1.62
N ARG A 24 24.65 -2.81 0.62
CA ARG A 24 23.79 -2.97 -0.57
C ARG A 24 22.42 -3.54 -0.21
N VAL A 25 22.36 -4.56 0.63
CA VAL A 25 21.10 -5.17 1.09
C VAL A 25 20.25 -4.14 1.85
N MET A 26 20.84 -3.39 2.78
CA MET A 26 20.14 -2.36 3.54
C MET A 26 19.58 -1.24 2.66
N ALA A 27 20.36 -0.78 1.68
CA ALA A 27 19.89 0.21 0.71
C ALA A 27 18.69 -0.33 -0.09
N ARG A 28 18.78 -1.56 -0.59
CA ARG A 28 17.68 -2.20 -1.34
C ARG A 28 16.42 -2.39 -0.48
N LEU A 29 16.56 -2.81 0.77
CA LEU A 29 15.45 -2.91 1.72
C LEU A 29 14.77 -1.55 1.96
N ASN A 30 15.57 -0.49 2.06
CA ASN A 30 15.05 0.87 2.25
C ASN A 30 14.23 1.36 1.05
N ASP A 31 14.65 1.00 -0.16
CA ASP A 31 13.88 1.32 -1.36
C ASP A 31 12.57 0.54 -1.44
N ILE A 32 12.61 -0.77 -1.14
CA ILE A 32 11.42 -1.63 -1.15
C ILE A 32 10.40 -1.19 -0.10
N ARG A 33 10.82 -0.93 1.15
CA ARG A 33 9.90 -0.55 2.22
C ARG A 33 9.17 0.77 1.94
N THR A 34 9.81 1.68 1.18
CA THR A 34 9.25 3.00 0.84
C THR A 34 8.49 3.00 -0.49
N GLN A 35 8.49 1.89 -1.23
CA GLN A 35 7.85 1.80 -2.54
C GLN A 35 6.35 2.13 -2.53
N PRO A 36 5.51 1.59 -1.61
CA PRO A 36 4.08 1.93 -1.59
C PRO A 36 3.85 3.41 -1.27
N LEU A 37 4.68 3.98 -0.41
CA LEU A 37 4.60 5.38 -0.01
C LEU A 37 4.91 6.32 -1.19
N LYS A 38 5.87 5.98 -2.05
CA LYS A 38 6.24 6.78 -3.22
C LYS A 38 5.14 6.83 -4.28
N GLN A 39 4.29 5.80 -4.37
CA GLN A 39 3.17 5.76 -5.32
C GLN A 39 1.92 6.49 -4.82
N LEU A 40 1.77 6.60 -3.50
CA LEU A 40 0.60 7.18 -2.86
C LEU A 40 0.27 8.62 -3.32
N PRO A 41 1.24 9.54 -3.51
CA PRO A 41 0.95 10.89 -4.03
C PRO A 41 0.30 10.87 -5.42
N MET A 42 0.76 9.99 -6.30
CA MET A 42 0.21 9.87 -7.65
C MET A 42 -1.22 9.34 -7.60
N THR A 43 -1.44 8.28 -6.82
CA THR A 43 -2.79 7.71 -6.63
C THR A 43 -3.74 8.72 -5.98
N GLY A 44 -3.27 9.44 -4.96
CA GLY A 44 -4.06 10.48 -4.27
C GLY A 44 -4.42 11.65 -5.18
N PHE A 45 -3.47 12.13 -6.00
CA PHE A 45 -3.75 13.18 -6.99
C PHE A 45 -4.80 12.73 -8.01
N MET A 46 -4.70 11.48 -8.48
CA MET A 46 -5.69 10.95 -9.42
C MET A 46 -7.06 10.75 -8.76
N MET A 47 -7.12 10.28 -7.51
CA MET A 47 -8.37 10.20 -6.73
C MET A 47 -9.02 11.57 -6.54
N TRP A 48 -8.21 12.63 -6.39
CA TRP A 48 -8.70 14.00 -6.32
C TRP A 48 -9.29 14.46 -7.67
N MET A 49 -8.60 14.18 -8.78
CA MET A 49 -9.05 14.52 -10.14
C MET A 49 -10.32 13.79 -10.56
N VAL A 50 -10.49 12.53 -10.15
CA VAL A 50 -11.69 11.73 -10.45
C VAL A 50 -12.96 12.33 -9.83
N GLY A 51 -12.84 13.18 -8.80
CA GLY A 51 -14.00 13.80 -8.16
C GLY A 51 -14.88 12.80 -7.40
N ASN A 52 -16.07 13.21 -6.99
CA ASN A 52 -17.04 12.35 -6.31
C ASN A 52 -18.13 11.81 -7.25
N ASP A 53 -18.11 12.17 -8.53
CA ASP A 53 -19.09 11.70 -9.50
C ASP A 53 -18.86 10.23 -9.86
N VAL A 54 -19.90 9.42 -9.66
CA VAL A 54 -19.89 7.99 -9.93
C VAL A 54 -20.04 7.75 -11.43
N SER A 55 -18.90 7.54 -12.10
CA SER A 55 -18.84 7.07 -13.49
C SER A 55 -18.24 5.66 -13.54
N ILE A 56 -18.51 4.92 -14.63
CA ILE A 56 -17.93 3.57 -14.83
C ILE A 56 -16.39 3.60 -14.75
N PHE A 57 -15.77 4.69 -15.23
CA PHE A 57 -14.32 4.89 -15.20
C PHE A 57 -13.81 5.20 -13.79
N SER A 58 -14.56 5.99 -13.02
CA SER A 58 -14.26 6.28 -11.62
C SER A 58 -14.24 5.01 -10.78
N ILE A 59 -15.22 4.12 -10.97
CA ILE A 59 -15.33 2.84 -10.25
C ILE A 59 -14.15 1.92 -10.56
N MET A 60 -13.79 1.79 -11.85
CA MET A 60 -12.67 0.93 -12.25
C MET A 60 -11.35 1.42 -11.64
N PHE A 61 -11.10 2.72 -11.67
CA PHE A 61 -9.89 3.31 -11.11
C PHE A 61 -9.82 3.13 -9.58
N VAL A 62 -10.90 3.47 -8.87
CA VAL A 62 -10.95 3.31 -7.40
C VAL A 62 -10.87 1.83 -7.01
N GLY A 63 -11.48 0.94 -7.80
CA GLY A 63 -11.34 -0.51 -7.64
C GLY A 63 -9.89 -0.96 -7.69
N MET A 64 -9.12 -0.53 -8.70
CA MET A 64 -7.68 -0.81 -8.75
C MET A 64 -6.92 -0.19 -7.57
N ALA A 65 -7.28 1.02 -7.15
CA ALA A 65 -6.65 1.66 -6.00
C ALA A 65 -6.87 0.92 -4.68
N VAL A 66 -7.93 0.12 -4.56
CA VAL A 66 -8.20 -0.78 -3.42
C VAL A 66 -7.50 -2.12 -3.59
N VAL A 67 -7.55 -2.70 -4.79
CA VAL A 67 -7.00 -4.03 -5.07
C VAL A 67 -5.48 -4.04 -5.07
N ASN A 68 -4.83 -3.01 -5.62
CA ASN A 68 -3.37 -2.92 -5.68
C ASN A 68 -2.70 -3.01 -4.29
N PRO A 69 -3.12 -2.24 -3.26
CA PRO A 69 -2.54 -2.39 -1.92
C PRO A 69 -2.87 -3.73 -1.28
N LEU A 70 -4.03 -4.33 -1.56
CA LEU A 70 -4.35 -5.69 -1.09
C LEU A 70 -3.39 -6.73 -1.71
N GLN A 71 -3.21 -6.69 -3.03
CA GLN A 71 -2.26 -7.56 -3.73
C GLN A 71 -0.83 -7.37 -3.22
N ALA A 72 -0.43 -6.13 -2.92
CA ALA A 72 0.87 -5.82 -2.34
C ALA A 72 1.05 -6.48 -0.95
N ILE A 73 0.03 -6.43 -0.09
CA ILE A 73 0.05 -7.08 1.23
C ILE A 73 0.17 -8.60 1.09
N PHE A 74 -0.66 -9.23 0.26
CA PHE A 74 -0.61 -10.67 0.04
C PHE A 74 0.67 -11.13 -0.68
N GLY A 75 1.24 -10.29 -1.54
CA GLY A 75 2.48 -10.53 -2.26
C GLY A 75 3.76 -10.26 -1.44
N ALA A 76 3.65 -9.57 -0.29
CA ALA A 76 4.79 -9.17 0.52
C ALA A 76 5.66 -10.37 0.93
N GLY A 77 5.06 -11.51 1.26
CA GLY A 77 5.79 -12.73 1.64
C GLY A 77 6.78 -13.18 0.56
N LYS A 78 6.38 -13.16 -0.71
CA LYS A 78 7.25 -13.52 -1.84
C LYS A 78 8.33 -12.46 -2.08
N MET A 79 7.97 -11.18 -1.95
CA MET A 79 8.91 -10.05 -2.11
C MET A 79 10.06 -10.11 -1.11
N PHE A 80 9.78 -10.47 0.15
CA PHE A 80 10.79 -10.53 1.20
C PHE A 80 11.47 -11.90 1.34
N ALA A 81 11.05 -12.93 0.59
CA ALA A 81 11.69 -14.24 0.57
C ALA A 81 13.10 -14.19 -0.05
N GLU A 82 13.32 -13.31 -1.03
CA GLU A 82 14.64 -13.11 -1.66
C GLU A 82 15.72 -12.66 -0.64
N PHE A 83 15.30 -11.97 0.42
CA PHE A 83 16.20 -11.46 1.46
C PHE A 83 16.36 -12.41 2.64
N GLU A 84 15.65 -13.54 2.65
CA GLU A 84 15.61 -14.46 3.77
C GLU A 84 16.92 -15.28 3.87
N GLU A 85 17.52 -15.61 2.73
CA GLU A 85 18.86 -16.23 2.66
C GLU A 85 19.94 -15.31 3.27
N SER A 86 19.94 -14.02 2.89
CA SER A 86 20.85 -13.02 3.47
C SER A 86 20.55 -12.71 4.94
N ALA A 87 19.29 -12.88 5.37
CA ALA A 87 18.89 -12.74 6.76
C ALA A 87 19.32 -13.93 7.65
N ASN A 88 19.49 -15.12 7.06
CA ASN A 88 19.99 -16.29 7.78
C ASN A 88 21.50 -16.17 8.04
N ALA A 89 22.25 -15.58 7.11
CA ALA A 89 23.68 -15.33 7.25
C ALA A 89 24.02 -14.28 8.34
N ASP A 90 23.22 -13.21 8.46
CA ASP A 90 23.51 -12.10 9.38
C ASP A 90 22.28 -11.68 10.20
N ARG A 91 22.42 -11.72 11.53
CA ARG A 91 21.35 -11.41 12.48
C ARG A 91 20.83 -9.98 12.34
N GLN A 92 21.67 -9.02 11.99
CA GLN A 92 21.24 -7.63 11.88
C GLN A 92 20.49 -7.37 10.56
N ILE A 93 20.81 -8.11 9.48
CA ILE A 93 20.01 -8.10 8.24
C ILE A 93 18.62 -8.65 8.53
N ARG A 94 18.51 -9.73 9.31
CA ARG A 94 17.21 -10.28 9.74
C ARG A 94 16.33 -9.26 10.47
N SER A 95 16.90 -8.50 11.40
CA SER A 95 16.13 -7.43 12.07
C SER A 95 15.68 -6.34 11.10
N ALA A 96 16.53 -5.97 10.13
CA ALA A 96 16.20 -4.96 9.13
C ALA A 96 15.09 -5.44 8.17
N VAL A 97 15.11 -6.70 7.74
CA VAL A 97 14.06 -7.31 6.91
C VAL A 97 12.73 -7.29 7.66
N ASN A 98 12.71 -7.70 8.92
CA ASN A 98 11.49 -7.70 9.72
C ASN A 98 10.91 -6.30 9.92
N GLN A 99 11.75 -5.30 10.20
CA GLN A 99 11.32 -3.90 10.27
C GLN A 99 10.78 -3.40 8.92
N ALA A 100 11.45 -3.72 7.81
CA ALA A 100 11.02 -3.35 6.47
C ALA A 100 9.67 -3.97 6.09
N ARG A 101 9.42 -5.24 6.47
CA ARG A 101 8.13 -5.93 6.29
C ARG A 101 6.99 -5.16 6.97
N TRP A 102 7.17 -4.79 8.24
CA TRP A 102 6.15 -4.03 8.99
C TRP A 102 5.90 -2.64 8.41
N ILE A 103 6.96 -1.91 8.03
CA ILE A 103 6.83 -0.59 7.40
C ILE A 103 6.08 -0.70 6.07
N TYR A 104 6.43 -1.68 5.25
CA TYR A 104 5.77 -1.92 3.96
C TYR A 104 4.27 -2.20 4.13
N ILE A 105 3.91 -3.12 5.03
CA ILE A 105 2.50 -3.44 5.33
C ILE A 105 1.78 -2.20 5.86
N GLY A 106 2.41 -1.43 6.76
CA GLY A 106 1.85 -0.18 7.28
C GLY A 106 1.55 0.83 6.16
N CYS A 107 2.47 1.04 5.23
CA CYS A 107 2.24 1.93 4.08
C CYS A 107 1.14 1.41 3.15
N CYS A 108 1.07 0.12 2.88
CA CYS A 108 0.00 -0.48 2.09
C CYS A 108 -1.37 -0.34 2.78
N LEU A 109 -1.44 -0.52 4.10
CA LEU A 109 -2.65 -0.31 4.88
C LEU A 109 -3.12 1.15 4.84
N ILE A 110 -2.20 2.11 4.94
CA ILE A 110 -2.54 3.53 4.78
C ILE A 110 -3.13 3.78 3.39
N ALA A 111 -2.49 3.28 2.33
CA ALA A 111 -3.02 3.42 0.96
C ALA A 111 -4.42 2.80 0.81
N PHE A 112 -4.63 1.62 1.39
CA PHE A 112 -5.92 0.93 1.40
C PHE A 112 -6.99 1.72 2.16
N LEU A 113 -6.66 2.27 3.33
CA LEU A 113 -7.59 3.10 4.12
C LEU A 113 -7.99 4.37 3.38
N VAL A 114 -7.06 5.05 2.70
CA VAL A 114 -7.38 6.22 1.87
C VAL A 114 -8.35 5.84 0.76
N ALA A 115 -8.14 4.69 0.10
CA ALA A 115 -9.04 4.19 -0.93
C ALA A 115 -10.44 3.84 -0.38
N LEU A 116 -10.52 3.25 0.82
CA LEU A 116 -11.78 2.97 1.49
C LEU A 116 -12.57 4.24 1.86
N VAL A 117 -11.88 5.27 2.36
CA VAL A 117 -12.51 6.57 2.64
C VAL A 117 -13.09 7.16 1.35
N LYS A 118 -12.36 7.04 0.24
CA LYS A 118 -12.85 7.51 -1.07
C LYS A 118 -14.07 6.73 -1.55
N LEU A 119 -14.09 5.40 -1.38
CA LEU A 119 -15.26 4.57 -1.68
C LEU A 119 -16.49 4.96 -0.86
N ASN A 120 -16.29 5.30 0.42
CA ASN A 120 -17.36 5.79 1.28
C ASN A 120 -17.91 7.14 0.78
N TRP A 121 -17.04 8.06 0.34
CA TRP A 121 -17.48 9.34 -0.24
C TRP A 121 -18.17 9.20 -1.61
N MET A 122 -17.96 8.08 -2.31
CA MET A 122 -18.65 7.75 -3.56
C MET A 122 -19.93 6.94 -3.35
N GLU A 123 -20.29 6.64 -2.09
CA GLU A 123 -21.47 5.82 -1.74
C GLU A 123 -21.49 4.44 -2.40
N LEU A 124 -20.30 3.88 -2.68
CA LEU A 124 -20.16 2.55 -3.31
C LEU A 124 -20.09 1.41 -2.29
N LEU A 125 -19.93 1.73 -1.00
CA LEU A 125 -19.92 0.73 0.06
C LEU A 125 -21.34 0.46 0.55
N PRO A 126 -21.67 -0.81 0.88
CA PRO A 126 -22.96 -1.17 1.45
C PRO A 126 -23.06 -0.74 2.92
N VAL A 127 -23.00 0.56 3.18
CA VAL A 127 -23.03 1.17 4.52
C VAL A 127 -24.35 1.87 4.81
N SER A 128 -25.14 2.19 3.78
CA SER A 128 -26.45 2.80 3.93
C SER A 128 -27.51 1.74 4.22
N SER A 129 -28.50 2.05 5.05
CA SER A 129 -29.63 1.15 5.31
C SER A 129 -30.36 0.74 4.03
N MET A 130 -30.35 1.61 3.01
CA MET A 130 -30.95 1.33 1.71
C MET A 130 -30.23 0.20 0.95
N ASP A 131 -28.93 0.00 1.19
CA ASP A 131 -28.15 -1.09 0.58
C ASP A 131 -28.59 -2.48 1.09
N TRP A 132 -29.30 -2.50 2.21
CA TRP A 132 -29.80 -3.70 2.89
C TRP A 132 -31.33 -3.78 2.88
N MET A 133 -32.01 -2.82 2.27
CA MET A 133 -33.46 -2.87 2.13
C MET A 133 -33.84 -4.02 1.21
N ASP A 134 -34.76 -4.85 1.69
CA ASP A 134 -35.30 -5.95 0.91
C ASP A 134 -36.06 -5.37 -0.29
N ASN A 135 -35.85 -5.93 -1.48
CA ASN A 135 -36.48 -5.46 -2.72
C ASN A 135 -38.00 -5.78 -2.78
N THR A 136 -38.56 -6.24 -1.65
CA THR A 136 -39.99 -6.47 -1.50
C THR A 136 -40.73 -5.15 -1.60
N PRO A 137 -41.77 -5.04 -2.46
CA PRO A 137 -42.58 -3.85 -2.51
C PRO A 137 -43.16 -3.55 -1.12
N PRO A 138 -43.22 -2.27 -0.70
CA PRO A 138 -43.76 -1.93 0.61
C PRO A 138 -45.19 -2.43 0.71
N THR A 139 -45.57 -2.98 1.87
CA THR A 139 -46.96 -3.34 2.11
C THR A 139 -47.78 -2.06 2.21
N TYR A 140 -48.55 -1.74 1.17
CA TYR A 140 -49.41 -0.56 1.14
C TYR A 140 -50.47 -0.68 2.24
N GLN A 141 -50.46 0.23 3.20
CA GLN A 141 -51.41 0.21 4.33
C GLN A 141 -52.76 0.86 3.99
N GLU A 142 -52.85 1.55 2.85
CA GLU A 142 -54.05 2.28 2.47
C GLU A 142 -54.29 2.20 0.96
N LEU A 143 -55.56 1.97 0.60
CA LEU A 143 -56.04 1.89 -0.78
C LEU A 143 -56.98 3.08 -1.01
N SER A 144 -56.53 4.08 -1.76
CA SER A 144 -57.38 5.18 -2.21
C SER A 144 -57.81 4.94 -3.65
N ALA A 145 -59.12 4.78 -3.87
CA ALA A 145 -59.72 4.65 -5.20
C ALA A 145 -60.81 5.72 -5.37
N GLY A 146 -60.67 6.55 -6.40
CA GLY A 146 -61.67 7.56 -6.78
C GLY A 146 -62.48 7.10 -7.98
N ALA A 147 -63.78 7.41 -7.99
CA ALA A 147 -64.67 7.19 -9.13
C ALA A 147 -65.12 8.55 -9.70
N PHE A 148 -64.93 8.74 -11.01
CA PHE A 148 -65.49 9.90 -11.72
C PHE A 148 -66.90 9.55 -12.18
N TYR A 149 -67.89 10.32 -11.71
CA TYR A 149 -69.25 10.29 -12.26
C TYR A 149 -69.38 11.41 -13.31
N ASN A 150 -69.86 11.04 -14.51
CA ASN A 150 -70.20 11.99 -15.59
C ASN A 150 -71.58 12.59 -15.37
#